data_AF-A0A0C7P363-F1
#
_entry.id   AF-A0A0C7P363-F1
#
_cell.length_a   1.000
_cell.length_b   1.000
_cell.length_c   1.000
_cell.angle_alpha   90.00
_cell.angle_beta   90.00
_cell.angle_gamma   90.00
#
_symmetry.space_group_name_H-M   'P 1'
#
loop_
_entity.id
_entity.type
_entity.pdbx_description
1 polymer ?
#
loop_
_entity_poly.entity_id
_entity_poly.type
_entity_poly.pdbx_seq_one_letter_code
_entity_poly.pdbx_strand_id
1 'polypeptide(L)'
;MGEFSSKTIKELISLINEETSSNSLKLFKNDVKKLKDRNLLLKIFSAVREIKIDYSVGDLKTGDLCGVRTVKINYNNVAYRIAYYVDKPILDSEKVNIMFIHVGSRGNFYKELRDYFRNQKSILKYINNKAI
;
A
#
# COMPACT_ATOMS: atom_id res chain seq x y z
N MET A 1 -16.98 -9.95 9.12
CA MET A 1 -17.33 -9.26 7.86
C MET A 1 -18.58 -8.38 7.96
N GLY A 2 -19.44 -8.54 8.97
CA GLY A 2 -20.71 -7.79 9.10
C GLY A 2 -20.58 -6.30 9.41
N GLU A 3 -19.57 -5.87 10.18
CA GLU A 3 -19.46 -4.49 10.68
C GLU A 3 -19.16 -3.42 9.61
N PHE A 4 -18.47 -3.81 8.53
CA PHE A 4 -18.11 -2.88 7.44
C PHE A 4 -19.01 -3.04 6.22
N SER A 5 -20.00 -3.94 6.27
CA SER A 5 -20.85 -4.32 5.13
C SER A 5 -21.87 -3.24 4.72
N SER A 6 -22.15 -2.27 5.60
CA SER A 6 -23.05 -1.14 5.35
C SER A 6 -22.32 0.18 4.99
N LYS A 7 -21.01 0.28 5.22
CA LYS A 7 -20.26 1.52 5.01
C LYS A 7 -20.23 1.97 3.57
N THR A 8 -20.47 3.24 3.32
CA THR A 8 -20.38 3.91 2.01
C THR A 8 -18.94 3.95 1.50
N ILE A 9 -18.77 4.25 0.20
CA ILE A 9 -17.45 4.47 -0.42
C ILE A 9 -16.65 5.54 0.32
N LYS A 10 -17.29 6.65 0.70
CA LYS A 10 -16.64 7.77 1.38
C LYS A 10 -16.11 7.34 2.75
N GLU A 11 -16.89 6.59 3.51
CA GLU A 11 -16.48 6.07 4.81
C GLU A 11 -15.34 5.07 4.69
N LEU A 12 -15.37 4.18 3.68
CA LEU A 12 -14.27 3.24 3.44
C LEU A 12 -12.97 3.95 3.06
N ILE A 13 -13.03 4.99 2.23
CA ILE A 13 -11.87 5.81 1.92
C ILE A 13 -11.34 6.50 3.19
N SER A 14 -12.22 7.01 4.06
CA SER A 14 -11.82 7.59 5.35
C SER A 14 -11.08 6.57 6.21
N LEU A 15 -11.65 5.37 6.37
CA LEU A 15 -11.04 4.29 7.16
C LEU A 15 -9.68 3.86 6.61
N ILE A 16 -9.53 3.73 5.29
CA ILE A 16 -8.23 3.42 4.69
C ILE A 16 -7.22 4.55 4.99
N ASN A 17 -7.64 5.81 4.91
CA ASN A 17 -6.76 6.94 5.22
C ASN A 17 -6.45 7.04 6.72
N GLU A 18 -7.35 6.64 7.60
CA GLU A 18 -7.12 6.56 9.05
C GLU A 18 -6.12 5.44 9.37
N GLU A 19 -6.32 4.25 8.80
CA GLU A 19 -5.39 3.13 8.96
C GLU A 19 -3.98 3.44 8.45
N THR A 20 -3.88 4.22 7.38
CA THR A 20 -2.61 4.59 6.72
C THR A 20 -2.08 5.98 7.09
N SER A 21 -2.80 6.75 7.92
CA SER A 21 -2.49 8.07 8.49
C SER A 21 -1.35 8.86 7.80
N SER A 22 -0.26 9.16 8.52
CA SER A 22 0.97 9.76 7.99
C SER A 22 1.84 8.74 7.24
N ASN A 23 1.53 7.46 7.41
CA ASN A 23 2.19 6.27 6.87
C ASN A 23 1.80 5.96 5.41
N SER A 24 1.45 6.97 4.62
CA SER A 24 1.14 6.81 3.20
C SER A 24 1.58 8.00 2.36
N LEU A 25 2.19 7.69 1.21
CA LEU A 25 2.59 8.66 0.22
C LEU A 25 1.37 9.23 -0.51
N LYS A 26 1.54 10.43 -1.06
CA LYS A 26 0.48 11.14 -1.81
C LYS A 26 -0.11 10.31 -2.95
N LEU A 27 0.70 9.48 -3.60
CA LEU A 27 0.27 8.59 -4.68
C LEU A 27 -0.81 7.61 -4.19
N PHE A 28 -0.53 6.83 -3.14
CA PHE A 28 -1.49 5.90 -2.53
C PHE A 28 -2.84 6.57 -2.19
N LYS A 29 -2.80 7.75 -1.53
CA LYS A 29 -4.03 8.49 -1.17
C LYS A 29 -4.83 8.89 -2.42
N ASN A 30 -4.15 9.29 -3.50
CA ASN A 30 -4.80 9.64 -4.75
C ASN A 30 -5.40 8.42 -5.45
N ASP A 31 -4.72 7.28 -5.41
CA ASP A 31 -5.21 6.04 -6.01
C ASP A 31 -6.49 5.57 -5.33
N VAL A 32 -6.50 5.51 -3.99
CA VAL A 32 -7.67 5.12 -3.19
C VAL A 32 -8.87 6.03 -3.50
N LYS A 33 -8.67 7.35 -3.62
CA LYS A 33 -9.74 8.31 -3.95
C LYS A 33 -10.37 8.09 -5.33
N LYS A 34 -9.61 7.54 -6.29
CA LYS A 34 -10.09 7.27 -7.65
C LYS A 34 -10.97 6.02 -7.71
N LEU A 35 -10.82 5.09 -6.77
CA LEU A 35 -11.62 3.85 -6.75
C LEU A 35 -13.09 4.15 -6.41
N LYS A 36 -14.01 3.58 -7.21
CA LYS A 36 -15.46 3.76 -7.07
C LYS A 36 -16.20 2.46 -6.76
N ASP A 37 -15.48 1.35 -6.64
CA ASP A 37 -16.06 0.07 -6.25
C ASP A 37 -15.88 -0.16 -4.74
N ARG A 38 -17.01 -0.31 -4.06
CA ARG A 38 -17.11 -0.49 -2.61
C ARG A 38 -16.46 -1.80 -2.14
N ASN A 39 -16.69 -2.91 -2.84
CA ASN A 39 -16.17 -4.23 -2.45
C ASN A 39 -14.67 -4.32 -2.69
N LEU A 40 -14.16 -3.65 -3.73
CA LEU A 40 -12.73 -3.48 -3.93
C LEU A 40 -12.11 -2.66 -2.79
N LEU A 41 -12.73 -1.56 -2.38
CA LEU A 41 -12.28 -0.75 -1.25
C LEU A 41 -12.27 -1.55 0.07
N LEU A 42 -13.28 -2.39 0.31
CA LEU A 42 -13.29 -3.31 1.46
C LEU A 42 -12.10 -4.28 1.42
N LYS A 43 -11.80 -4.87 0.26
CA LYS A 43 -10.64 -5.77 0.10
C LYS A 43 -9.32 -5.04 0.33
N ILE A 44 -9.19 -3.80 -0.16
CA ILE A 44 -8.01 -2.96 0.08
C ILE A 44 -7.88 -2.61 1.56
N PHE A 45 -8.98 -2.25 2.22
CA PHE A 45 -8.99 -1.98 3.66
C PHE A 45 -8.54 -3.21 4.46
N SER A 46 -9.07 -4.40 4.14
CA SER A 46 -8.63 -5.65 4.77
C SER A 46 -7.14 -5.91 4.55
N ALA A 47 -6.63 -5.75 3.32
CA ALA A 47 -5.22 -5.94 3.01
C ALA A 47 -4.31 -4.93 3.72
N VAL A 48 -4.73 -3.67 3.86
CA VAL A 48 -4.00 -2.64 4.62
C VAL A 48 -3.87 -3.07 6.09
N ARG A 49 -4.95 -3.56 6.70
CA ARG A 49 -4.93 -4.03 8.09
C ARG A 49 -4.06 -5.28 8.25
N GLU A 50 -4.12 -6.20 7.31
CA GLU A 50 -3.26 -7.39 7.28
C GLU A 50 -1.78 -7.01 7.22
N ILE A 51 -1.39 -6.11 6.31
CA ILE A 51 -0.02 -5.58 6.22
C ILE A 51 0.42 -4.93 7.54
N LYS A 52 -0.47 -4.24 8.26
CA LYS A 52 -0.15 -3.64 9.56
C LYS A 52 0.04 -4.65 10.69
N ILE A 53 -0.62 -5.80 10.60
CA ILE A 53 -0.45 -6.90 11.57
C ILE A 53 0.83 -7.66 11.27
N ASP A 54 1.06 -8.00 10.00
CA ASP A 54 2.25 -8.68 9.53
C ASP A 54 2.69 -8.05 8.21
N TYR A 55 3.78 -7.29 8.23
CA TYR A 55 4.30 -6.64 7.04
C TYR A 55 4.95 -7.63 6.07
N SER A 56 5.23 -8.86 6.48
CA SER A 56 5.93 -9.86 5.67
C SER A 56 5.03 -10.54 4.65
N VAL A 57 3.71 -10.37 4.74
CA VAL A 57 2.70 -10.91 3.80
C VAL A 57 2.89 -10.47 2.35
N GLY A 58 3.62 -9.38 2.12
CA GLY A 58 3.98 -8.89 0.79
C GLY A 58 5.34 -9.38 0.32
N ASP A 59 5.38 -9.81 -0.94
CA ASP A 59 6.61 -10.21 -1.60
C ASP A 59 7.60 -9.05 -1.65
N LEU A 60 8.81 -9.25 -1.11
CA LEU A 60 9.91 -8.30 -1.25
C LEU A 60 10.43 -8.27 -2.69
N LYS A 61 10.49 -7.09 -3.30
CA LYS A 61 11.00 -6.91 -4.66
C LYS A 61 12.52 -6.73 -4.65
N THR A 62 13.13 -7.10 -5.76
CA THR A 62 14.56 -6.98 -6.05
C THR A 62 14.77 -6.06 -7.26
N GLY A 63 16.02 -5.77 -7.62
CA GLY A 63 16.35 -4.98 -8.80
C GLY A 63 15.96 -3.51 -8.67
N ASP A 64 15.23 -2.99 -9.66
CA ASP A 64 14.84 -1.57 -9.76
C ASP A 64 13.82 -1.12 -8.71
N LEU A 65 13.17 -2.06 -8.03
CA LEU A 65 12.21 -1.83 -6.94
C LEU A 65 12.69 -2.45 -5.62
N CYS A 66 14.00 -2.65 -5.44
CA CYS A 66 14.57 -3.22 -4.22
C CYS A 66 14.01 -2.55 -2.94
N GLY A 67 13.72 -3.34 -1.91
CA GLY A 67 13.17 -2.83 -0.64
C GLY A 67 11.67 -2.49 -0.65
N VAL A 68 11.01 -2.49 -1.82
CA VAL A 68 9.55 -2.38 -1.92
C VAL A 68 8.92 -3.76 -1.76
N ARG A 69 7.83 -3.85 -1.01
CA ARG A 69 6.98 -5.05 -0.89
C ARG A 69 5.69 -4.86 -1.67
N THR A 70 5.14 -5.96 -2.20
CA THR A 70 3.86 -5.95 -2.91
C THR A 70 2.92 -7.06 -2.49
N VAL A 71 1.69 -6.72 -2.10
CA VAL A 71 0.59 -7.69 -1.84
C VAL A 71 -0.37 -7.70 -3.01
N LYS A 72 -0.86 -8.89 -3.39
CA LYS A 72 -1.84 -9.08 -4.47
C LYS A 72 -3.26 -9.17 -3.92
N ILE A 73 -4.21 -8.52 -4.59
CA ILE A 73 -5.64 -8.57 -4.27
C ILE A 73 -6.41 -9.02 -5.52
N ASN A 74 -7.13 -10.13 -5.45
CA ASN A 74 -7.98 -10.59 -6.55
C ASN A 74 -9.42 -10.10 -6.38
N TYR A 75 -9.95 -9.44 -7.42
CA TYR A 75 -11.32 -8.95 -7.44
C TYR A 75 -11.83 -8.82 -8.89
N ASN A 76 -13.01 -9.36 -9.18
CA ASN A 76 -13.68 -9.31 -10.50
C ASN A 76 -12.74 -9.63 -11.68
N ASN A 77 -12.02 -10.76 -11.60
CA ASN A 77 -11.03 -11.22 -12.60
C ASN A 77 -9.87 -10.24 -12.86
N VAL A 78 -9.70 -9.22 -12.04
CA VAL A 78 -8.58 -8.28 -12.08
C VAL A 78 -7.70 -8.49 -10.86
N ALA A 79 -6.39 -8.63 -11.11
CA ALA A 79 -5.38 -8.63 -10.06
C ALA A 79 -4.97 -7.20 -9.73
N TYR A 80 -5.29 -6.74 -8.53
CA TYR A 80 -4.80 -5.50 -7.95
C TYR A 80 -3.55 -5.75 -7.11
N ARG A 81 -2.80 -4.70 -6.80
CA ARG A 81 -1.67 -4.73 -5.87
C ARG A 81 -1.62 -3.50 -4.98
N ILE A 82 -1.05 -3.67 -3.80
CA ILE A 82 -0.59 -2.60 -2.92
C ILE A 82 0.95 -2.67 -2.87
N ALA A 83 1.62 -1.53 -3.06
CA ALA A 83 3.05 -1.38 -2.80
C ALA A 83 3.27 -0.64 -1.47
N TYR A 84 4.22 -1.10 -0.68
CA TYR A 84 4.67 -0.47 0.55
C TYR A 84 6.15 -0.75 0.80
N TYR A 85 6.79 -0.01 1.70
CA TYR A 85 8.10 -0.40 2.26
C TYR A 85 8.00 -0.39 3.78
N VAL A 86 8.95 -1.06 4.43
CA VAL A 86 9.02 -1.18 5.88
C VAL A 86 10.33 -0.56 6.32
N ASP A 87 10.24 0.51 7.10
CA ASP A 87 11.40 1.13 7.71
C ASP A 87 11.81 0.38 8.97
N LYS A 88 13.06 0.58 9.38
CA LYS A 88 13.58 0.00 10.62
C LYS A 88 12.72 0.44 11.82
N PRO A 89 12.70 -0.36 12.89
CA PRO A 89 11.95 -0.02 14.09
C PRO A 89 12.29 1.39 14.56
N ILE A 90 11.27 2.12 15.00
CA ILE A 90 11.46 3.41 15.65
C ILE A 90 12.28 3.12 16.92
N LEU A 91 13.30 3.94 17.21
CA LEU A 91 14.12 3.74 18.43
C LEU A 91 13.20 3.53 19.63
N ASP A 92 13.49 2.48 20.40
CA ASP A 92 12.78 2.05 21.60
C ASP A 92 11.40 1.38 21.39
N SER A 93 11.04 1.00 20.15
CA SER A 93 9.86 0.18 19.86
C SER A 93 10.20 -1.03 18.99
N GLU A 94 9.57 -2.17 19.27
CA GLU A 94 9.57 -3.32 18.34
C GLU A 94 8.68 -3.08 17.11
N LYS A 95 7.93 -1.97 17.08
CA LYS A 95 7.05 -1.65 15.97
C LYS A 95 7.82 -1.05 14.80
N VAL A 96 7.72 -1.72 13.66
CA VAL A 96 8.21 -1.22 12.38
C VAL A 96 7.32 -0.10 11.86
N ASN A 97 7.90 0.78 11.04
CA ASN A 97 7.15 1.82 10.35
C ASN A 97 6.85 1.36 8.91
N ILE A 98 5.57 1.21 8.57
CA ILE A 98 5.14 0.79 7.23
C ILE A 98 4.72 2.01 6.44
N MET A 99 5.20 2.18 5.21
CA MET A 99 4.83 3.30 4.34
C MET A 99 4.15 2.80 3.07
N PHE A 100 2.87 3.12 2.90
CA PHE A 100 2.09 2.77 1.71
C PHE A 100 2.40 3.71 0.54
N ILE A 101 2.67 3.14 -0.64
CA ILE A 101 3.22 3.87 -1.80
C ILE A 101 2.17 4.04 -2.89
N HIS A 102 1.55 2.94 -3.31
CA HIS A 102 0.66 2.89 -4.49
C HIS A 102 -0.31 1.72 -4.39
N VAL A 103 -1.53 1.88 -4.92
CA VAL A 103 -2.49 0.79 -5.11
C VAL A 103 -3.11 0.87 -6.50
N GLY A 104 -3.20 -0.25 -7.21
CA GLY A 104 -3.68 -0.23 -8.60
C GLY A 104 -3.82 -1.61 -9.24
N SER A 105 -4.35 -1.66 -10.46
CA SER A 105 -4.50 -2.89 -11.24
C SER A 105 -3.17 -3.34 -11.85
N ARG A 106 -2.96 -4.64 -12.00
CA ARG A 106 -1.68 -5.22 -12.48
C ARG A 106 -1.21 -4.64 -13.82
N GLY A 107 -2.13 -4.31 -14.72
CA GLY A 107 -1.81 -3.85 -16.07
C GLY A 107 -0.87 -2.64 -16.07
N ASN A 108 -1.12 -1.67 -15.19
CA ASN A 108 -0.32 -0.43 -15.13
C ASN A 108 0.53 -0.30 -13.86
N PHE A 109 0.27 -1.11 -12.83
CA PHE A 109 0.88 -0.98 -11.49
C PHE A 109 2.40 -0.76 -11.49
N TYR A 110 3.17 -1.63 -12.14
CA TYR A 110 4.63 -1.50 -12.11
C TYR A 110 5.16 -0.33 -12.94
N LYS A 111 4.44 0.05 -14.01
CA LYS A 111 4.81 1.23 -14.79
C LYS A 111 4.61 2.48 -13.94
N GLU A 112 3.42 2.65 -13.35
CA GLU A 112 3.07 3.80 -12.50
C GLU A 112 4.01 3.90 -11.28
N LEU A 113 4.32 2.77 -10.64
CA LEU A 113 5.25 2.72 -9.51
C LEU A 113 6.68 3.14 -9.91
N ARG A 114 7.18 2.67 -11.06
CA ARG A 114 8.49 3.09 -11.57
C ARG A 114 8.51 4.56 -11.97
N ASP A 115 7.46 5.04 -12.62
CA ASP A 115 7.34 6.45 -13.02
C ASP A 115 7.30 7.36 -11.79
N TYR A 116 6.66 6.93 -10.70
CA TYR A 116 6.73 7.61 -9.41
C TYR A 116 8.17 7.72 -8.90
N PHE A 117 8.91 6.61 -8.85
CA PHE A 117 10.29 6.62 -8.33
C PHE A 117 11.30 7.30 -9.24
N ARG A 118 11.07 7.33 -10.57
CA ARG A 118 11.89 8.14 -11.50
C ARG A 118 11.86 9.61 -11.12
N ASN A 119 10.71 10.10 -10.67
CA ASN A 119 10.52 11.48 -10.19
C ASN A 119 10.88 11.66 -8.71
N GLN A 120 11.10 10.57 -7.97
CA GLN A 120 11.33 10.53 -6.52
C GLN A 120 12.58 9.70 -6.17
N LYS A 121 13.69 9.95 -6.89
CA LYS A 121 14.91 9.14 -6.78
C LYS A 121 15.49 9.07 -5.36
N SER A 122 15.35 10.15 -4.58
CA SER A 122 15.80 10.19 -3.18
C SER A 122 15.05 9.19 -2.31
N ILE A 123 13.73 9.04 -2.52
CA ILE A 123 12.90 8.07 -1.80
C ILE A 123 13.33 6.64 -2.15
N LEU A 124 13.53 6.33 -3.44
CA LEU A 124 13.98 5.00 -3.83
C LEU A 124 15.38 4.68 -3.26
N LYS A 125 16.30 5.65 -3.29
CA LYS A 125 17.62 5.50 -2.66
C LYS A 125 17.49 5.24 -1.15
N TYR A 126 16.59 5.93 -0.45
CA TYR A 126 16.34 5.69 0.96
C TYR A 126 15.88 4.24 1.20
N ILE A 127 14.84 3.82 0.49
CA ILE A 127 14.25 2.48 0.59
C ILE A 127 15.33 1.41 0.39
N ASN A 128 16.11 1.50 -0.69
CA ASN A 128 17.16 0.53 -1.01
C ASN A 128 18.21 0.36 0.10
N ASN A 129 18.47 1.39 0.91
CA ASN A 129 19.52 1.39 1.92
C ASN A 129 19.01 1.09 3.34
N LYS A 130 17.70 1.28 3.58
CA LYS A 130 17.14 1.34 4.93
C LYS A 130 15.98 0.38 5.16
N ALA A 131 15.20 0.06 4.12
CA ALA A 131 14.03 -0.79 4.26
C ALA A 131 14.39 -2.26 4.55
N ILE A 132 13.49 -2.95 5.23
CA ILE A 132 13.60 -4.37 5.64
C ILE A 132 12.47 -5.25 5.08
#